data_AF-A0A9E5LXV7-F1
#
_entry.id   AF-A0A9E5LXV7-F1
#
_cell.length_a   1.000
_cell.length_b   1.000
_cell.length_c   1.000
_cell.angle_alpha   90.00
_cell.angle_beta   90.00
_cell.angle_gamma   90.00
#
_symmetry.space_group_name_H-M   'P 1'
#
loop_
_entity.id
_entity.type
_entity.pdbx_description
1 polymer ?
#
loop_
_entity_poly.entity_id
_entity_poly.type
_entity_poly.pdbx_seq_one_letter_code
_entity_poly.pdbx_strand_id
1 'polypeptide(L)'
;MNQNNQSSLDPEMQQRAEAMYSRDRWSALLILAVLWASLIYTYIAVPHGFLSTPIGVVLLIAGILLLVFNTSSVFAMLAHYREDRDHIYGQDLRNLDLNRQRLRELALRPAQAL
;
A
#
# COMPACT_ATOMS: atom_id res chain seq x y z
N MET A 1 -18.54 32.97 19.98
CA MET A 1 -18.38 31.50 19.97
C MET A 1 -17.65 31.14 18.69
N ASN A 2 -16.35 30.87 18.75
CA ASN A 2 -15.47 30.81 17.58
C ASN A 2 -15.54 29.44 16.87
N GLN A 3 -15.83 29.46 15.56
CA GLN A 3 -15.89 28.29 14.67
C GLN A 3 -14.59 28.09 13.84
N ASN A 4 -13.42 28.54 14.32
CA ASN A 4 -12.20 28.65 13.49
C ASN A 4 -11.09 27.61 13.78
N ASN A 5 -11.41 26.37 14.16
CA ASN A 5 -10.37 25.38 14.50
C ASN A 5 -10.34 24.13 13.59
N GLN A 6 -10.75 24.23 12.32
CA GLN A 6 -10.79 23.06 11.42
C GLN A 6 -9.95 23.16 10.12
N SER A 7 -9.11 24.18 9.91
CA SER A 7 -8.52 24.41 8.57
C SER A 7 -7.03 24.71 8.51
N SER A 8 -6.18 23.94 9.20
CA SER A 8 -4.75 23.84 8.85
C SER A 8 -4.12 22.59 9.45
N LEU A 9 -4.29 21.45 8.80
CA LEU A 9 -3.26 20.43 8.88
C LEU A 9 -2.11 20.97 8.03
N ASP A 10 -1.04 21.45 8.67
CA ASP A 10 0.14 21.95 7.97
C ASP A 10 0.57 20.95 6.89
N PRO A 11 0.96 21.40 5.68
CA PRO A 11 1.32 20.52 4.57
C PRO A 11 2.43 19.52 4.96
N GLU A 12 3.31 19.89 5.91
CA GLU A 12 4.30 18.97 6.48
C GLU A 12 3.70 17.81 7.28
N MET A 13 2.61 18.04 8.03
CA MET A 13 1.93 16.97 8.79
C MET A 13 1.23 15.98 7.87
N GLN A 14 0.62 16.47 6.78
CA GLN A 14 0.00 15.62 5.75
C GLN A 14 1.06 14.77 5.04
N GLN A 15 2.18 15.39 4.63
CA GLN A 15 3.29 14.70 3.97
C GLN A 15 3.92 13.62 4.87
N ARG A 16 4.03 13.89 6.18
CA ARG A 16 4.56 12.93 7.16
C ARG A 16 3.57 11.79 7.46
N ALA A 17 2.27 12.08 7.47
CA ALA A 17 1.23 11.08 7.59
C ALA A 17 1.24 10.12 6.38
N GLU A 18 1.34 10.63 5.15
CA GLU A 18 1.46 9.82 3.93
C GLU A 18 2.75 8.97 3.92
N ALA A 19 3.88 9.53 4.36
CA ALA A 19 5.14 8.79 4.50
C ALA A 19 5.05 7.68 5.56
N MET A 20 4.38 7.94 6.69
CA MET A 20 4.15 6.93 7.73
C MET A 20 3.22 5.81 7.22
N TYR A 21 2.15 6.17 6.52
CA TYR A 21 1.14 5.23 6.01
C TYR A 21 1.64 4.37 4.84
N SER A 22 2.46 4.94 3.95
CA SER A 22 3.09 4.18 2.85
C SER A 22 4.10 3.15 3.35
N ARG A 23 4.78 3.43 4.47
CA ARG A 23 5.67 2.46 5.13
C ARG A 23 4.87 1.36 5.81
N ASP A 24 3.74 1.70 6.42
CA ASP A 24 2.82 0.73 7.04
C ASP A 24 2.28 -0.28 5.99
N ARG A 25 2.05 0.20 4.77
CA ARG A 25 1.71 -0.65 3.62
C ARG A 25 2.79 -1.66 3.26
N TRP A 26 4.05 -1.26 3.24
CA TRP A 26 5.16 -2.17 2.98
C TRP A 26 5.32 -3.21 4.08
N SER A 27 5.15 -2.84 5.35
CA SER A 27 5.15 -3.80 6.46
C SER A 27 3.99 -4.79 6.37
N ALA A 28 2.78 -4.34 6.03
CA ALA A 28 1.63 -5.23 5.87
C ALA A 28 1.86 -6.27 4.76
N LEU A 29 2.42 -5.85 3.61
CA LEU A 29 2.78 -6.76 2.52
C LEU A 29 3.89 -7.74 2.93
N LEU A 30 4.90 -7.27 3.65
CA LEU A 30 5.98 -8.11 4.16
C LEU A 30 5.44 -9.16 5.13
N ILE A 31 4.60 -8.77 6.08
CA ILE A 31 3.97 -9.69 7.04
C ILE A 31 3.12 -10.73 6.31
N LEU A 32 2.34 -10.30 5.31
CA LEU A 32 1.56 -11.22 4.48
C LEU A 32 2.45 -12.21 3.73
N ALA A 33 3.58 -11.76 3.16
CA ALA A 33 4.53 -12.64 2.48
C ALA A 33 5.16 -13.66 3.44
N VAL A 34 5.53 -13.23 4.65
CA VAL A 34 6.04 -14.12 5.71
C VAL A 34 4.98 -15.14 6.14
N LEU A 35 3.72 -14.73 6.26
CA LEU A 35 2.60 -15.62 6.58
C LEU A 35 2.45 -16.72 5.52
N TRP A 36 2.45 -16.34 4.24
CA TRP A 36 2.40 -17.28 3.12
C TRP A 36 3.58 -18.26 3.15
N ALA A 37 4.81 -17.74 3.31
CA ALA A 37 6.00 -18.57 3.38
C ALA A 37 5.95 -19.56 4.55
N SER A 38 5.49 -19.12 5.72
CA SER A 38 5.33 -19.96 6.91
C SER A 38 4.33 -21.10 6.69
N LEU A 39 3.18 -20.83 6.06
CA LEU A 39 2.17 -21.85 5.78
C LEU A 39 2.60 -22.84 4.70
N ILE A 40 3.26 -22.37 3.64
CA ILE A 40 3.84 -23.26 2.61
C ILE A 40 4.92 -24.15 3.24
N TYR A 41 5.81 -23.56 4.03
CA TYR A 41 6.84 -24.32 4.75
C TYR A 41 6.21 -25.39 5.66
N THR A 42 5.20 -25.01 6.44
CA THR A 42 4.47 -25.92 7.33
C THR A 42 3.83 -27.06 6.53
N TYR A 43 3.20 -26.76 5.39
CA TYR A 43 2.60 -27.77 4.52
C TYR A 43 3.62 -28.81 4.01
N ILE A 44 4.83 -28.36 3.65
CA ILE A 44 5.91 -29.24 3.19
C ILE A 44 6.53 -30.03 4.35
N ALA A 45 6.66 -29.41 5.53
CA ALA A 45 7.28 -30.02 6.71
C ALA A 45 6.40 -31.08 7.37
N VAL A 46 5.08 -31.01 7.18
CA VAL A 46 4.13 -31.97 7.74
C VAL A 46 4.24 -33.33 7.02
N PRO A 47 4.38 -34.45 7.77
CA PRO A 47 4.47 -35.78 7.17
C PRO A 47 3.26 -36.13 6.30
N HIS A 48 3.52 -36.75 5.15
CA HIS A 48 2.49 -37.25 4.25
C HIS A 48 1.57 -38.24 4.98
N GLY A 49 0.29 -37.89 5.12
CA GLY A 49 -0.72 -38.67 5.86
C GLY A 49 -1.24 -38.02 7.15
N PHE A 50 -0.59 -36.97 7.67
CA PHE A 50 -1.14 -36.23 8.81
C PHE A 50 -2.38 -35.40 8.42
N LEU A 51 -2.38 -34.82 7.22
CA LEU A 51 -3.48 -33.97 6.73
C LEU A 51 -4.80 -34.72 6.47
N SER A 52 -4.77 -36.06 6.36
CA SER A 52 -5.97 -36.88 6.25
C SER A 52 -6.59 -37.23 7.61
N THR A 53 -5.91 -36.91 8.71
CA THR A 53 -6.51 -37.02 10.06
C THR A 53 -7.55 -35.92 10.27
N PRO A 54 -8.57 -36.11 11.13
CA PRO A 54 -9.54 -35.06 11.44
C PRO A 54 -8.88 -33.76 11.91
N ILE A 55 -7.81 -33.89 12.69
CA ILE A 55 -7.01 -32.75 13.19
C ILE A 55 -6.31 -32.04 12.01
N GLY A 56 -5.72 -32.80 11.10
CA GLY A 56 -5.09 -32.28 9.89
C GLY A 56 -6.06 -31.52 8.99
N VAL A 57 -7.28 -32.03 8.81
CA VAL A 57 -8.34 -31.36 8.03
C VAL A 57 -8.74 -30.03 8.67
N VAL A 58 -8.94 -30.01 10.00
CA VAL A 58 -9.27 -28.77 10.72
C VAL A 58 -8.15 -27.74 10.59
N LEU A 59 -6.89 -28.15 10.74
CA LEU A 59 -5.73 -27.26 10.56
C LEU A 59 -5.63 -26.72 9.13
N LEU A 60 -5.93 -27.54 8.13
CA LEU A 60 -5.92 -27.13 6.73
C LEU A 60 -6.99 -26.06 6.47
N ILE A 61 -8.23 -26.28 6.94
CA ILE A 61 -9.30 -25.29 6.83
C ILE A 61 -8.94 -24.00 7.56
N ALA A 62 -8.44 -24.11 8.79
CA ALA A 62 -8.01 -22.95 9.58
C ALA A 62 -6.88 -22.17 8.87
N GLY A 63 -5.91 -22.87 8.28
CA GLY A 63 -4.82 -22.26 7.50
C GLY A 63 -5.33 -21.54 6.24
N ILE A 64 -6.27 -22.14 5.52
CA ILE A 64 -6.92 -21.49 4.36
C ILE A 64 -7.66 -20.23 4.81
N LEU A 65 -8.47 -20.32 5.86
CA LEU A 65 -9.21 -19.17 6.38
C LEU A 65 -8.26 -18.05 6.81
N LEU A 66 -7.18 -18.40 7.52
CA LEU A 66 -6.15 -17.45 7.92
C LEU A 66 -5.54 -16.72 6.72
N LEU A 67 -5.20 -17.44 5.65
CA LEU A 67 -4.68 -16.84 4.41
C LEU A 67 -5.70 -15.92 3.74
N VAL A 68 -6.95 -16.38 3.60
CA VAL A 68 -8.01 -15.63 2.94
C VAL A 68 -8.31 -14.34 3.69
N PHE A 69 -8.51 -14.42 5.01
CA PHE A 69 -8.80 -13.24 5.81
C PHE A 69 -7.62 -12.27 5.82
N ASN A 70 -6.40 -12.74 6.03
CA ASN A 70 -5.24 -11.85 6.09
C ASN A 70 -4.96 -11.18 4.73
N THR A 71 -5.06 -11.93 3.63
CA THR A 71 -4.92 -11.38 2.28
C THR A 71 -6.04 -10.36 1.99
N SER A 72 -7.28 -10.65 2.38
CA SER A 72 -8.42 -9.75 2.20
C SER A 72 -8.24 -8.44 2.99
N SER A 73 -7.80 -8.51 4.25
CA SER A 73 -7.51 -7.32 5.05
C SER A 73 -6.45 -6.43 4.42
N VAL A 74 -5.34 -7.02 3.95
CA VAL A 74 -4.28 -6.26 3.25
C VAL A 74 -4.81 -5.71 1.92
N PHE A 75 -5.62 -6.46 1.19
CA PHE A 75 -6.22 -6.01 -0.06
C PHE A 75 -7.21 -4.86 0.15
N ALA A 76 -8.00 -4.89 1.23
CA ALA A 76 -8.88 -3.80 1.63
C ALA A 76 -8.08 -2.53 1.96
N MET A 77 -6.97 -2.67 2.70
CA MET A 77 -6.04 -1.57 2.97
C MET A 77 -5.42 -1.00 1.68
N LEU A 78 -5.11 -1.87 0.71
CA LEU A 78 -4.60 -1.47 -0.60
C LEU A 78 -5.67 -0.82 -1.51
N ALA A 79 -6.91 -1.31 -1.44
CA ALA A 79 -8.04 -0.83 -2.22
C ALA A 79 -8.41 0.59 -1.78
N HIS A 80 -8.46 0.83 -0.47
CA HIS A 80 -8.67 2.16 0.09
C HIS A 80 -7.62 3.17 -0.43
N TYR A 81 -6.37 2.75 -0.59
CA TYR A 81 -5.33 3.59 -1.19
C TYR A 81 -5.53 3.92 -2.67
N ARG A 82 -6.24 3.08 -3.45
CA ARG A 82 -6.58 3.39 -4.86
C ARG A 82 -7.72 4.39 -4.93
N GLU A 83 -8.73 4.18 -4.10
CA GLU A 83 -9.91 5.06 -4.01
C GLU A 83 -9.52 6.47 -3.51
N ASP A 84 -8.60 6.57 -2.55
CA ASP A 84 -8.09 7.85 -2.07
C ASP A 84 -7.04 8.49 -3.00
N ARG A 85 -6.23 7.70 -3.74
CA ARG A 85 -5.24 8.26 -4.68
C ARG A 85 -5.87 8.92 -5.90
N ASP A 86 -6.96 8.38 -6.44
CA ASP A 86 -7.61 8.96 -7.61
C ASP A 86 -8.24 10.33 -7.30
N HIS A 87 -8.56 10.59 -6.02
CA HIS A 87 -9.08 11.88 -5.56
C HIS A 87 -7.99 12.93 -5.28
N ILE A 88 -6.84 12.53 -4.71
CA ILE A 88 -5.78 13.47 -4.28
C ILE A 88 -4.64 13.65 -5.32
N TYR A 89 -4.22 12.59 -6.03
CA TYR A 89 -3.04 12.66 -6.92
C TYR A 89 -3.31 13.19 -8.32
N GLY A 90 -4.58 13.39 -8.71
CA GLY A 90 -4.94 14.00 -9.99
C GLY A 90 -4.44 15.44 -10.15
N GLN A 91 -4.27 16.16 -9.03
CA GLN A 91 -3.89 17.58 -9.04
C GLN A 91 -2.38 17.80 -8.95
N ASP A 92 -1.66 17.01 -8.13
CA ASP A 92 -0.21 17.17 -7.93
C ASP A 92 0.64 16.54 -9.04
N LEU A 93 0.19 15.41 -9.63
CA LEU A 93 0.86 14.81 -10.79
C LEU A 93 0.83 15.74 -12.02
N ARG A 94 -0.26 16.48 -12.18
CA ARG A 94 -0.42 17.50 -13.24
C ARG A 94 0.52 18.69 -13.02
N ASN A 95 0.79 19.05 -11.77
CA ASN A 95 1.69 20.17 -11.45
C ASN A 95 3.17 19.80 -11.67
N LEU A 96 3.57 18.55 -11.38
CA LEU A 96 4.90 18.03 -11.69
C LEU A 96 5.17 17.94 -13.20
N ASP A 97 4.16 17.56 -13.99
CA ASP A 97 4.27 17.56 -15.45
C ASP A 97 4.40 18.98 -16.04
N LEU A 98 3.64 19.95 -15.52
CA LEU A 98 3.75 21.35 -15.92
C LEU A 98 5.13 21.93 -15.59
N ASN A 99 5.71 21.56 -14.44
CA ASN A 99 7.04 22.03 -14.06
C ASN A 99 8.13 21.41 -14.96
N ARG A 100 8.00 20.12 -15.31
CA ARG A 100 8.88 19.47 -16.30
C ARG A 100 8.77 20.10 -17.69
N GLN A 101 7.57 20.52 -18.11
CA GLN A 101 7.38 21.23 -19.38
C GLN A 101 8.04 22.61 -19.36
N ARG A 102 7.87 23.41 -18.29
CA ARG A 102 8.56 24.70 -18.14
C ARG A 102 10.08 24.57 -18.15
N LEU A 103 10.63 23.56 -17.47
CA LEU A 103 12.07 23.28 -17.48
C LEU A 103 12.57 22.89 -18.89
N ARG A 104 11.79 22.14 -19.66
CA ARG A 104 12.10 21.83 -21.07
C ARG A 104 12.03 23.08 -21.96
N GLU A 105 11.05 23.95 -21.76
CA GLU A 105 10.96 25.22 -22.50
C GLU A 105 12.14 26.15 -22.20
N LEU A 106 12.55 26.24 -20.93
CA LEU A 106 13.74 27.01 -20.52
C LEU A 106 15.03 26.41 -21.08
N ALA A 107 15.12 25.08 -21.22
CA ALA A 107 16.26 24.41 -21.84
C ALA A 107 16.33 24.60 -23.38
N LEU A 108 15.22 24.96 -24.03
CA LEU A 108 15.16 25.24 -25.47
C LEU A 108 15.26 26.75 -25.80
N ARG A 109 14.96 27.63 -24.83
CA ARG A 109 15.17 29.09 -24.92
C ARG A 109 16.62 29.57 -25.14
N PRO A 110 17.72 28.88 -24.77
CA PRO A 110 19.07 29.35 -25.08
C PRO A 110 19.44 29.30 -26.57
N ALA A 111 18.61 28.71 -27.45
CA ALA A 111 18.92 28.60 -28.88
C ALA A 111 18.34 29.73 -29.76
N GLN A 112 17.51 30.63 -29.21
CA GLN A 112 16.77 31.64 -29.99
C GLN A 112 17.18 33.10 -29.68
N ALA A 113 18.20 33.30 -28.83
CA ALA A 113 18.65 34.62 -28.40
C ALA A 113 20.06 35.00 -28.90
N LEU A 114 20.54 34.37 -29.98
CA LEU A 114 21.77 34.74 -30.69
C LEU A 114 21.46 35.02 -32.16
#